data_AF-A0A858R604-F1
#
_entry.id   AF-A0A858R604-F1
#
_cell.length_a   1.000
_cell.length_b   1.000
_cell.length_c   1.000
_cell.angle_alpha   90.00
_cell.angle_beta   90.00
_cell.angle_gamma   90.00
#
_symmetry.space_group_name_H-M   'P 1'
#
loop_
_entity.id
_entity.type
_entity.pdbx_description
1 polymer ?
#
loop_
_entity_poly.entity_id
_entity_poly.type
_entity_poly.pdbx_seq_one_letter_code
_entity_poly.pdbx_strand_id
1 'polypeptide(L)' 'MPRRLPLALIGLLALGACASPCDRIKEDMRQLNADTIRNPGIALDGTYMSRFQELAAQSVEHRCLEKGELF' A
#
# COMPACT_ATOMS: atom_id res chain seq x y z
N MET A 1 -18.37 38.55 6.79
CA MET A 1 -18.30 37.30 5.99
C MET A 1 -16.94 36.64 6.19
N PRO A 2 -16.77 35.67 7.11
CA PRO A 2 -15.46 35.10 7.35
C PRO A 2 -15.14 34.02 6.29
N ARG A 3 -14.25 34.37 5.36
CA ARG A 3 -13.57 33.49 4.39
C ARG A 3 -12.56 32.57 5.10
N ARG A 4 -13.01 31.55 5.84
CA ARG A 4 -12.11 30.59 6.54
C ARG A 4 -12.24 29.13 6.11
N LEU A 5 -13.05 28.82 5.10
CA LEU A 5 -13.20 27.45 4.62
C LEU A 5 -12.00 26.83 3.86
N PRO A 6 -11.09 27.56 3.18
CA PRO A 6 -10.14 26.88 2.29
C PRO A 6 -8.95 26.22 3.01
N LEU A 7 -8.64 26.60 4.27
CA LEU A 7 -7.49 26.00 4.98
C LEU A 7 -7.75 24.57 5.47
N ALA A 8 -9.00 24.25 5.82
CA ALA A 8 -9.34 22.93 6.35
C ALA A 8 -9.18 21.82 5.31
N LEU A 9 -9.51 22.09 4.03
CA LEU A 9 -9.30 21.13 2.95
C LEU A 9 -7.82 20.87 2.67
N ILE A 10 -6.97 21.89 2.77
CA ILE A 10 -5.52 21.74 2.54
C ILE A 10 -4.88 20.88 3.65
N GLY A 11 -5.31 21.05 4.90
CA GLY A 11 -4.84 20.23 6.02
C GLY A 11 -5.22 18.75 5.89
N LEU A 12 -6.42 18.44 5.40
CA LEU A 12 -6.88 17.06 5.18
C LEU A 12 -6.16 16.37 4.01
N LEU A 13 -5.82 17.11 2.96
CA LEU A 13 -5.05 16.57 1.83
C LEU A 13 -3.58 16.31 2.19
N ALA A 14 -3.01 17.13 3.09
CA ALA A 14 -1.65 16.92 3.60
C ALA A 14 -1.50 15.66 4.46
N LEU A 15 -2.55 15.28 5.20
CA LEU A 15 -2.56 14.06 6.04
C LEU A 15 -2.62 12.76 5.21
N GLY A 16 -3.25 12.80 4.03
CA GLY A 16 -3.32 11.66 3.10
C GLY A 16 -2.02 11.40 2.32
N ALA A 17 -1.11 12.38 2.29
CA ALA A 17 0.17 12.29 1.60
C ALA A 17 1.31 11.65 2.44
N CYS A 18 1.03 11.27 3.70
CA CYS A 18 2.04 10.72 4.62
C CYS A 18 2.25 9.21 4.51
N ALA A 19 1.44 8.47 3.74
CA ALA A 19 1.67 7.05 3.54
C ALA A 19 2.85 6.87 2.59
N SER A 20 3.96 6.35 3.10
CA SER A 20 5.15 6.06 2.29
C SER A 20 4.80 5.00 1.22
N PRO A 21 5.55 4.93 0.12
CA PRO A 21 5.41 3.83 -0.84
C PRO A 21 5.52 2.45 -0.16
N CYS A 22 6.38 2.33 0.86
CA CYS A 22 6.58 1.10 1.61
C CYS A 22 5.38 0.71 2.47
N ASP A 23 4.67 1.69 3.06
CA ASP A 23 3.43 1.43 3.81
C ASP A 23 2.33 0.90 2.88
N ARG A 24 2.21 1.47 1.68
CA ARG A 24 1.24 1.00 0.68
C ARG A 24 1.56 -0.41 0.20
N ILE A 25 2.82 -0.70 -0.11
CA ILE A 25 3.25 -2.04 -0.55
C ILE A 25 2.99 -3.08 0.56
N LYS A 26 3.30 -2.75 1.81
CA LYS A 26 3.02 -3.63 2.96
C LYS A 26 1.52 -3.90 3.10
N GLU A 27 0.69 -2.88 2.98
CA GLU A 27 -0.76 -3.03 3.04
C GLU A 27 -1.28 -3.90 1.89
N ASP A 28 -0.80 -3.68 0.67
CA ASP A 28 -1.18 -4.46 -0.51
C ASP A 28 -0.77 -5.93 -0.38
N MET A 29 0.41 -6.23 0.19
CA MET A 29 0.82 -7.60 0.50
C MET A 29 -0.10 -8.24 1.54
N ARG A 30 -0.47 -7.50 2.59
CA ARG A 30 -1.41 -7.98 3.63
C ARG A 30 -2.78 -8.27 3.03
N GLN A 31 -3.26 -7.38 2.17
CA GLN A 31 -4.54 -7.51 1.50
C GLN A 31 -4.54 -8.71 0.54
N LEU A 32 -3.48 -8.90 -0.25
CA LEU A 32 -3.31 -10.06 -1.13
C LEU A 32 -3.40 -11.39 -0.34
N ASN A 33 -2.74 -11.46 0.82
CA ASN A 33 -2.81 -12.62 1.70
C ASN A 33 -4.23 -12.84 2.23
N ALA A 34 -4.89 -11.78 2.69
CA ALA A 34 -6.26 -11.85 3.19
C ALA A 34 -7.26 -12.28 2.10
N ASP A 35 -7.10 -11.78 0.87
CA ASP A 35 -7.90 -12.19 -0.28
C ASP A 35 -7.68 -13.66 -0.64
N THR A 36 -6.43 -14.13 -0.56
CA THR A 36 -6.08 -15.53 -0.82
C THR A 36 -6.63 -16.48 0.24
N ILE A 37 -6.69 -16.06 1.51
CA ILE A 37 -7.36 -16.82 2.57
C ILE A 37 -8.87 -16.90 2.30
N ARG A 38 -9.49 -15.79 1.90
CA ARG A 38 -10.93 -15.76 1.57
C ARG A 38 -11.26 -16.58 0.33
N ASN A 39 -10.38 -16.55 -0.67
CA ASN A 39 -10.52 -17.26 -1.92
C ASN A 39 -9.20 -17.95 -2.29
N PRO A 40 -9.01 -19.21 -1.89
CA PRO A 40 -7.81 -19.98 -2.20
C PRO A 40 -7.57 -20.18 -3.70
N GLY A 41 -8.59 -19.97 -4.56
CA GLY A 41 -8.44 -20.00 -6.01
C GLY A 41 -7.38 -19.03 -6.54
N ILE A 42 -7.18 -17.89 -5.86
CA ILE A 42 -6.16 -16.88 -6.20
C ILE A 42 -4.74 -17.46 -6.12
N ALA A 43 -4.50 -18.43 -5.23
CA ALA A 43 -3.21 -19.12 -5.15
C ALA A 43 -3.01 -20.13 -6.30
N LEU A 44 -4.10 -20.69 -6.82
CA LEU A 44 -4.09 -21.79 -7.79
C LEU A 44 -4.10 -21.31 -9.24
N ASP A 45 -4.68 -20.14 -9.51
CA ASP A 45 -4.76 -19.55 -10.85
C ASP A 45 -3.52 -18.70 -11.23
N GLY A 46 -2.55 -18.60 -10.32
CA GLY A 46 -1.30 -17.86 -10.52
C GLY A 46 -1.38 -16.36 -10.21
N THR A 47 -2.58 -15.83 -9.92
CA THR A 47 -2.79 -14.41 -9.55
C THR A 47 -1.97 -14.03 -8.33
N TYR A 48 -1.95 -14.89 -7.30
CA TYR A 48 -1.15 -14.67 -6.09
C TYR A 48 0.32 -14.47 -6.44
N MET A 49 0.91 -15.40 -7.20
CA MET A 49 2.34 -15.37 -7.52
C MET A 49 2.69 -14.14 -8.36
N SER A 50 1.89 -13.83 -9.37
CA SER A 50 2.10 -12.64 -10.22
C SER A 50 2.05 -11.35 -9.40
N ARG A 51 1.03 -11.19 -8.55
CA ARG A 51 0.88 -9.97 -7.74
C ARG A 51 1.94 -9.86 -6.66
N PHE A 52 2.31 -10.98 -6.03
CA PHE A 52 3.38 -11.01 -5.04
C PHE A 52 4.72 -10.59 -5.65
N GLN A 53 5.07 -11.10 -6.83
CA GLN A 53 6.31 -10.72 -7.52
C GLN A 53 6.35 -9.23 -7.88
N GLU A 54 5.23 -8.67 -8.35
CA GLU A 54 5.09 -7.25 -8.64
C GLU A 54 5.33 -6.39 -7.39
N LEU A 55 4.66 -6.71 -6.28
CA LEU A 55 4.82 -6.00 -5.02
C LEU A 55 6.24 -6.15 -4.45
N ALA A 56 6.85 -7.33 -4.58
CA ALA A 56 8.22 -7.56 -4.17
C ALA A 56 9.21 -6.71 -4.99
N ALA A 57 9.03 -6.60 -6.31
CA ALA A 57 9.86 -5.77 -7.17
C ALA A 57 9.75 -4.27 -6.79
N GLN A 58 8.53 -3.77 -6.58
CA GLN A 58 8.30 -2.40 -6.11
C GLN A 58 8.97 -2.14 -4.75
N SER A 59 8.97 -3.14 -3.86
CA SER A 59 9.59 -3.02 -2.55
C SER A 59 11.11 -2.82 -2.61
N VAL A 60 11.77 -3.44 -3.60
CA VAL A 60 13.19 -3.27 -3.89
C VAL A 60 13.44 -1.90 -4.51
N GLU A 61 12.62 -1.48 -5.47
CA GLU A 61 12.72 -0.17 -6.13
C GLU A 61 12.64 0.99 -5.11
N HIS A 62 11.76 0.86 -4.11
CA HIS A 62 11.60 1.86 -3.06
C HIS A 62 12.52 1.67 -1.84
N ARG A 63 13.42 0.66 -1.88
CA ARG A 63 14.36 0.31 -0.80
C ARG A 63 13.67 0.09 0.55
N CYS A 64 12.51 -0.55 0.55
CA CYS A 64 11.69 -0.72 1.75
C CYS A 64 12.33 -1.66 2.79
N LEU A 65 13.17 -2.61 2.34
CA LEU A 65 13.94 -3.49 3.23
C LEU A 65 15.07 -2.76 3.95
N GLU A 66 15.76 -1.85 3.25
CA GLU A 66 16.86 -1.05 3.81
C GLU A 66 16.35 -0.07 4.88
N LYS A 67 15.07 0.32 4.79
CA LYS A 67 14.39 1.21 5.73
C LYS A 67 13.71 0.47 6.90
N GLY A 68 13.67 -0.87 6.87
CA GLY A 68 13.01 -1.68 7.89
C GLY A 68 11.47 -1.57 7.88
N GLU A 69 10.86 -1.19 6.76
CA GLU A 69 9.42 -0.83 6.69
C GLU A 69 8.50 -1.99 6.27
N LEU A 70 9.08 -3.14 5.91
CA LEU A 70 8.38 -4.36 5.43
C LEU A 70 8.07 -5.41 6.51
N PHE A 71 8.50 -5.19 7.75
CA PHE A 71 8.28 -6.10 8.89
C PHE A 71 7.38 -5.46 9.95
#